data_AF-A0A1Y5L8J5-F1
#
_entry.id   AF-A0A1Y5L8J5-F1
#
_cell.length_a   1.000
_cell.length_b   1.000
_cell.length_c   1.000
_cell.angle_alpha   90.00
_cell.angle_beta   90.00
_cell.angle_gamma   90.00
#
_symmetry.space_group_name_H-M   'P 1'
#
loop_
_entity.id
_entity.type
_entity.pdbx_description
1 polymer ?
#
loop_
_entity_poly.entity_id
_entity_poly.type
_entity_poly.pdbx_seq_one_letter_code
_entity_poly.pdbx_strand_id
1 'polypeptide(L)'
;MNKNALRTAIASAVIAPVMLVGAGAGTATASPILSTGTASGGIVINVPSGESWNCFGLDSNFGLKAGVGPVGGFAKGSNVTVFCFGTTAPFFFTGSVKAGT
;
A
#
# COMPACT_ATOMS: atom_id res chain seq x y z
N MET A 1 -8.24 -10.33 29.91
CA MET A 1 -7.35 -9.46 29.13
C MET A 1 -8.04 -8.11 28.96
N ASN A 2 -7.49 -7.02 29.52
CA ASN A 2 -8.18 -5.72 29.50
C ASN A 2 -8.23 -5.16 28.06
N LYS A 3 -9.37 -4.60 27.65
CA LYS A 3 -9.60 -4.05 26.30
C LYS A 3 -8.51 -3.07 25.85
N ASN A 4 -7.93 -2.32 26.79
CA ASN A 4 -6.82 -1.41 26.54
C ASN A 4 -5.52 -2.15 26.23
N ALA A 5 -5.20 -3.22 26.95
CA ALA A 5 -4.01 -4.03 26.69
C ALA A 5 -4.06 -4.71 25.32
N LEU A 6 -5.24 -5.19 24.90
CA LEU A 6 -5.43 -5.75 23.56
C LEU A 6 -5.26 -4.70 22.45
N ARG A 7 -5.82 -3.49 22.64
CA ARG A 7 -5.65 -2.37 21.70
C ARG A 7 -4.20 -1.90 21.61
N THR A 8 -3.50 -1.82 22.74
CA THR A 8 -2.09 -1.48 22.79
C THR A 8 -1.24 -2.56 22.14
N ALA A 9 -1.52 -3.84 22.38
CA ALA A 9 -0.80 -4.94 21.74
C ALA A 9 -0.98 -4.96 20.21
N ILE A 10 -2.18 -4.66 19.71
CA ILE A 10 -2.44 -4.55 18.25
C ILE A 10 -1.69 -3.36 17.66
N ALA A 11 -1.72 -2.19 18.33
CA ALA A 11 -0.96 -1.02 17.89
C ALA A 11 0.55 -1.31 17.88
N SER A 12 1.07 -1.94 18.93
CA SER A 12 2.49 -2.35 19.03
C SER A 12 2.88 -3.41 18.02
N ALA A 13 1.99 -4.35 17.67
CA ALA A 13 2.25 -5.37 16.66
C ALA A 13 2.38 -4.78 15.23
N VAL A 14 1.75 -3.63 14.97
CA VAL A 14 1.89 -2.90 13.70
C VAL A 14 3.13 -2.00 13.72
N ILE A 15 3.45 -1.38 14.87
CA ILE A 15 4.55 -0.40 14.99
C ILE A 15 5.91 -1.07 15.23
N ALA A 16 5.98 -2.25 15.87
CA ALA A 16 7.25 -2.90 16.21
C ALA A 16 8.03 -3.45 14.99
N PRO A 17 7.39 -4.14 14.01
CA PRO A 17 8.09 -4.55 12.78
C PRO A 17 8.58 -3.34 11.99
N VAL A 18 7.82 -2.26 12.07
CA VAL A 18 8.04 -0.98 11.42
C VAL A 18 9.27 -0.24 11.97
N MET A 19 9.45 -0.19 13.29
CA MET A 19 10.63 0.45 13.89
C MET A 19 11.88 -0.42 13.76
N LEU A 20 11.74 -1.74 13.69
CA LEU A 20 12.86 -2.67 13.55
C LEU A 20 13.43 -2.70 12.11
N VAL A 21 12.60 -2.40 11.10
CA VAL A 21 13.02 -2.35 9.69
C VAL A 21 13.40 -0.93 9.23
N GLY A 22 12.83 0.12 9.85
CA GLY A 22 12.98 1.51 9.40
C GLY A 22 14.05 2.36 10.11
N ALA A 23 14.66 1.90 11.21
CA ALA A 23 15.55 2.74 12.04
C ALA A 23 16.94 3.05 11.43
N GLY A 24 17.22 2.67 10.18
CA GLY A 24 18.50 2.91 9.51
C GLY A 24 18.46 3.42 8.07
N ALA A 25 17.27 3.59 7.47
CA ALA A 25 17.13 3.83 6.03
C ALA A 25 16.81 5.29 5.64
N GLY A 26 16.62 6.19 6.61
CA GLY A 26 16.24 7.60 6.37
C GLY A 26 14.73 7.83 6.29
N THR A 27 14.32 8.94 5.69
CA THR A 27 12.92 9.29 5.42
C THR A 27 12.60 9.11 3.94
N ALA A 28 11.43 8.55 3.62
CA ALA A 28 10.95 8.43 2.26
C ALA A 28 10.86 9.83 1.64
N THR A 29 11.33 9.95 0.41
CA THR A 29 11.43 11.20 -0.34
C THR A 29 10.06 11.71 -0.76
N ALA A 30 9.08 10.80 -0.93
CA ALA A 30 7.69 11.10 -1.19
C ALA A 30 6.77 9.93 -0.78
N SER A 31 5.46 10.16 -0.78
CA SER A 31 4.47 9.09 -0.67
C SER A 31 4.22 8.43 -2.03
N PRO A 32 3.86 7.14 -2.10
CA PRO A 32 3.32 6.54 -3.31
C PRO A 32 2.11 7.31 -3.87
N ILE A 33 1.96 7.31 -5.19
CA ILE A 33 0.87 7.96 -5.93
C ILE A 33 0.09 6.89 -6.69
N LEU A 34 -1.23 7.00 -6.66
CA LEU A 34 -2.13 6.10 -7.39
C LEU A 34 -2.77 6.85 -8.56
N SER A 35 -2.86 6.18 -9.70
CA SER A 35 -3.62 6.68 -10.85
C SER A 35 -4.35 5.57 -11.58
N THR A 36 -5.39 5.95 -12.32
CA THR A 36 -6.15 5.02 -13.16
C THR A 36 -5.26 4.52 -14.30
N GLY A 37 -5.25 3.21 -14.54
CA GLY A 37 -4.51 2.61 -15.66
C GLY A 37 -5.23 2.82 -16.99
N THR A 38 -4.45 2.80 -18.07
CA THR A 38 -4.99 2.90 -19.44
C THR A 38 -5.64 1.60 -19.93
N ALA A 39 -5.24 0.46 -19.37
CA ALA A 39 -5.87 -0.83 -19.64
C ALA A 39 -7.15 -1.02 -18.80
N SER A 40 -8.12 -1.75 -19.36
CA SER A 40 -9.33 -2.14 -18.64
C SER A 40 -8.98 -2.96 -17.40
N GLY A 41 -9.55 -2.61 -16.25
CA GLY A 41 -9.21 -3.25 -14.97
C GLY A 41 -7.79 -2.92 -14.47
N GLY A 42 -7.16 -1.87 -15.01
CA GLY A 42 -5.80 -1.46 -14.67
C GLY A 42 -5.73 -0.25 -13.73
N ILE A 43 -4.71 -0.23 -12.88
CA ILE A 43 -4.26 0.92 -12.08
C ILE A 43 -2.76 1.11 -12.28
N VAL A 44 -2.22 2.25 -11.84
CA VAL A 44 -0.79 2.47 -11.74
C VAL A 44 -0.44 2.89 -10.31
N ILE A 45 0.55 2.22 -9.74
CA ILE A 45 1.10 2.50 -8.41
C ILE A 45 2.50 3.05 -8.61
N ASN A 46 2.68 4.36 -8.45
CA ASN A 46 3.97 5.01 -8.64
C ASN A 46 4.63 5.24 -7.28
N VAL A 47 5.76 4.59 -7.04
CA VAL A 47 6.53 4.75 -5.78
C VAL A 47 7.70 5.72 -6.01
N PRO A 48 8.25 6.33 -4.95
CA PRO A 48 9.40 7.19 -5.07
C PRO A 48 10.59 6.46 -5.71
N SER A 49 11.33 7.15 -6.56
CA SER A 49 12.47 6.58 -7.28
C SER A 49 13.58 6.18 -6.32
N GLY A 50 14.17 5.00 -6.53
CA GLY A 50 15.25 4.48 -5.69
C GLY A 50 14.80 3.90 -4.35
N GLU A 51 13.49 3.88 -4.06
CA GLU A 51 12.95 3.29 -2.84
C GLU A 51 12.30 1.93 -3.10
N SER A 52 12.44 1.02 -2.14
CA SER A 52 11.82 -0.30 -2.19
C SER A 52 10.47 -0.29 -1.47
N TRP A 53 9.42 -0.59 -2.22
CA TRP A 53 8.04 -0.61 -1.74
C TRP A 53 7.33 -1.89 -2.18
N ASN A 54 6.62 -2.52 -1.25
CA ASN A 54 5.74 -3.67 -1.53
C ASN A 54 4.30 -3.21 -1.47
N CYS A 55 3.57 -3.32 -2.57
CA CYS A 55 2.20 -2.82 -2.69
C CYS A 55 1.20 -3.91 -3.03
N PHE A 56 0.01 -3.83 -2.44
CA PHE A 56 -1.12 -4.72 -2.62
C PHE A 56 -2.36 -3.91 -2.96
N GLY A 57 -3.08 -4.25 -4.03
CA GLY A 57 -4.37 -3.67 -4.39
C GLY A 57 -5.50 -4.68 -4.17
N LEU A 58 -6.57 -4.24 -3.54
CA LEU A 58 -7.80 -5.00 -3.32
C LEU A 58 -8.96 -4.26 -3.99
N ASP A 59 -9.61 -4.88 -4.97
CA ASP A 59 -10.82 -4.30 -5.55
C ASP A 59 -12.09 -4.62 -4.76
N SER A 60 -13.19 -3.93 -5.08
CA SER A 60 -14.51 -4.14 -4.48
C SER A 60 -15.09 -5.55 -4.70
N ASN A 61 -14.49 -6.35 -5.57
CA ASN A 61 -14.86 -7.74 -5.86
C ASN A 61 -13.92 -8.73 -5.16
N PHE A 62 -13.12 -8.25 -4.20
CA PHE A 62 -12.12 -9.02 -3.46
C PHE A 62 -10.99 -9.59 -4.33
N GLY A 63 -10.75 -8.99 -5.51
CA GLY A 63 -9.58 -9.26 -6.33
C GLY A 63 -8.34 -8.65 -5.71
N LEU A 64 -7.43 -9.50 -5.20
CA LEU A 64 -6.14 -9.09 -4.65
C LEU A 64 -5.04 -9.21 -5.70
N LYS A 65 -4.27 -8.14 -5.90
CA LYS A 65 -3.06 -8.11 -6.74
C LYS A 65 -1.91 -7.48 -5.98
N ALA A 66 -0.69 -7.86 -6.31
CA ALA A 66 0.52 -7.27 -5.77
C ALA A 66 1.40 -6.74 -6.90
N GLY A 67 2.10 -5.63 -6.65
CA GLY A 67 3.03 -5.07 -7.62
C GLY A 67 3.15 -3.55 -7.53
N VAL A 68 4.10 -3.02 -8.28
CA VAL A 68 4.39 -1.60 -8.42
C VAL A 68 4.43 -1.27 -9.92
N GLY A 69 4.11 -0.03 -10.28
CA GLY A 69 3.89 0.38 -11.67
C GLY A 69 2.49 -0.02 -12.15
N PRO A 70 2.32 -0.38 -13.44
CA PRO A 70 1.05 -0.84 -13.97
C PRO A 70 0.62 -2.18 -13.34
N VAL A 71 -0.55 -2.21 -12.70
CA VAL A 71 -1.14 -3.40 -12.11
C VAL A 71 -2.52 -3.62 -12.71
N GLY A 72 -2.75 -4.80 -13.28
CA GLY A 72 -3.99 -5.15 -13.96
C GLY A 72 -4.72 -6.35 -13.36
N GLY A 73 -5.88 -6.66 -13.94
CA GLY A 73 -6.69 -7.82 -13.56
C GLY A 73 -7.68 -7.55 -12.42
N PHE A 74 -7.98 -6.27 -12.15
CA PHE A 74 -9.11 -5.87 -11.32
C PHE A 74 -10.40 -5.83 -12.14
N ALA A 75 -11.54 -5.84 -11.45
CA ALA A 75 -12.82 -5.60 -12.08
C ALA A 75 -12.86 -4.21 -12.76
N LYS A 76 -13.36 -4.15 -13.99
CA LYS A 76 -13.47 -2.90 -14.76
C LYS A 76 -14.23 -1.82 -13.97
N GLY A 77 -13.64 -0.63 -13.81
CA GLY A 77 -14.28 0.50 -13.11
C GLY A 77 -14.44 0.36 -11.59
N SER A 78 -13.95 -0.74 -10.99
CA SER A 78 -14.03 -0.96 -9.55
C SER A 78 -13.17 0.04 -8.77
N ASN A 79 -13.52 0.26 -7.50
CA ASN A 79 -12.63 0.97 -6.60
C ASN A 79 -11.58 -0.03 -6.09
N VAL A 80 -10.30 0.31 -6.25
CA VAL A 80 -9.17 -0.49 -5.77
C VAL A 80 -8.52 0.26 -4.62
N THR A 81 -8.48 -0.38 -3.44
CA THR A 81 -7.74 0.11 -2.28
C THR A 81 -6.35 -0.49 -2.30
N VAL A 82 -5.33 0.37 -2.27
CA VAL A 82 -3.92 0.01 -2.33
C VAL A 82 -3.27 0.24 -0.98
N PHE A 83 -2.52 -0.75 -0.52
CA PHE A 83 -1.69 -0.73 0.67
C PHE A 83 -0.23 -0.93 0.26
N CYS A 84 0.64 0.00 0.60
CA CYS A 84 2.06 -0.05 0.29
C CYS A 84 2.90 -0.01 1.57
N PHE A 85 3.94 -0.84 1.62
CA PHE A 85 4.87 -0.96 2.73
C PHE A 85 6.30 -0.72 2.23
N GLY A 86 6.95 0.30 2.76
CA GLY A 86 8.33 0.68 2.43
C GLY A 86 9.30 0.36 3.56
N THR A 87 10.59 0.40 3.26
CA THR A 87 11.67 0.25 4.26
C THR A 87 12.06 1.56 4.94
N THR A 88 11.49 2.69 4.49
CA THR A 88 11.89 4.04 4.84
C THR A 88 10.68 4.83 5.36
N ALA A 89 10.83 5.70 6.37
CA ALA A 89 9.69 6.36 7.01
C ALA A 89 9.15 7.57 6.21
N PRO A 90 7.83 7.71 5.96
CA PRO A 90 6.75 6.82 6.36
C PRO A 90 6.79 5.50 5.59
N PHE A 91 6.84 4.40 6.33
CA PHE A 91 6.97 3.02 5.84
C PHE A 91 5.63 2.44 5.37
N PHE A 92 4.55 3.22 5.44
CA PHE A 92 3.20 2.78 5.09
C PHE A 92 2.46 3.86 4.32
N PHE A 93 1.76 3.42 3.28
CA PHE A 93 0.83 4.24 2.52
C PHE A 93 -0.45 3.45 2.25
N THR A 94 -1.59 4.15 2.31
CA THR A 94 -2.88 3.62 1.87
C THR A 94 -3.59 4.66 1.02
N GLY A 95 -4.23 4.20 -0.06
CA GLY A 95 -5.02 5.06 -0.94
C GLY A 95 -6.02 4.26 -1.75
N SER A 96 -6.92 4.93 -2.47
CA SER A 96 -7.88 4.27 -3.34
C SER A 96 -7.93 4.96 -4.70
N VAL A 97 -8.12 4.18 -5.76
CA VAL A 97 -8.24 4.66 -7.13
C VAL A 97 -9.24 3.83 -7.91
N LYS A 98 -9.84 4.39 -8.97
CA LYS A 98 -10.68 3.60 -9.88
C LYS A 98 -9.81 2.80 -10.84
N ALA A 99 -10.16 1.54 -11.04
CA ALA A 99 -9.61 0.74 -12.12
C ALA A 99 -10.10 1.26 -13.48
N GLY A 100 -9.25 1.18 -14.51
CA GLY A 100 -9.56 1.59 -15.87
C GLY A 100 -10.83 0.93 -16.39
N THR A 101 -11.61 1.68 -17.17
CA THR A 101 -12.83 1.21 -17.82
C THR A 101 -12.50 0.59 -19.17
#